data_AF-A0A517YXN3-F1
#
_entry.id   AF-A0A517YXN3-F1
#
_cell.length_a   1.000
_cell.length_b   1.000
_cell.length_c   1.000
_cell.angle_alpha   90.00
_cell.angle_beta   90.00
_cell.angle_gamma   90.00
#
_symmetry.space_group_name_H-M   'P 1'
#
loop_
_entity.id
_entity.type
_entity.pdbx_description
1 polymer ?
#
loop_
_entity_poly.entity_id
_entity_poly.type
_entity_poly.pdbx_seq_one_letter_code
_entity_poly.pdbx_strand_id
1 'polypeptide(L)'
;MRPTLKQYPIPSLTIIISLALTLLTTSLHAQTLQNKAEWNVAGNGPHLIAHYMPWFAVTPENQPSNKIWQHWRWDDPAHRRDPNTKLDNGQRQISSVYYPAIGPYSSYDRSVIRYHIKTAQAIGVKAFVVIWYGPDTPDSDRIIPILLEEAENLDFKIAICYEEKINWAPYRDPKSRSEIVKTATADLDYILTNYGTHPAYLKRNNKPFVMQFNYWGEDDLGPRQILADEWQQIYTSLNNNLYFCRQNLDRPDLHGPLQSAFMWFKPNRDHWDQDFKHFSQTANNLKAQNKLDFFMTVICPGFDTTNVWGWGGGPRVLERNGNDILEYTMSRASEGNPELIQLMTWNDWEEATAIEPSREFGFDYLDAIEKWWSNQTGRPVDLKDNRAPLQEFINNMTPQQKAEFPKAEQSKLLKN
;
A
#
# COMPACT_ATOMS: atom_id res chain seq x y z
N MET A 1 -39.00 -79.15 13.71
CA MET A 1 -37.80 -78.31 13.48
C MET A 1 -38.25 -76.87 13.30
N ARG A 2 -37.93 -75.98 14.24
CA ARG A 2 -38.16 -74.53 14.11
C ARG A 2 -36.81 -73.84 13.89
N PRO A 3 -36.69 -72.84 13.00
CA PRO A 3 -35.41 -72.20 12.71
C PRO A 3 -35.05 -71.18 13.79
N THR A 4 -33.78 -71.19 14.21
CA THR A 4 -33.17 -70.21 15.10
C THR A 4 -32.79 -68.94 14.32
N LEU A 5 -33.35 -67.80 14.71
CA LEU A 5 -32.94 -66.46 14.26
C LEU A 5 -31.60 -66.08 14.92
N LYS A 6 -30.57 -65.80 14.11
CA LYS A 6 -29.33 -65.17 14.59
C LYS A 6 -29.57 -63.69 14.88
N GLN A 7 -29.36 -63.26 16.13
CA GLN A 7 -29.27 -61.85 16.49
C GLN A 7 -27.92 -61.31 16.04
N TYR A 8 -27.93 -60.21 15.27
CA TYR A 8 -26.75 -59.39 15.02
C TYR A 8 -26.66 -58.29 16.08
N PRO A 9 -25.47 -57.99 16.63
CA PRO A 9 -25.33 -56.94 17.63
C PRO A 9 -25.60 -55.58 16.98
N ILE A 10 -26.54 -54.84 17.56
CA ILE A 10 -26.81 -53.43 17.23
C ILE A 10 -25.65 -52.62 17.84
N PRO A 11 -24.92 -51.81 17.05
CA PRO A 11 -23.88 -50.95 17.59
C PRO A 11 -24.49 -50.02 18.66
N SER A 12 -23.83 -49.92 19.82
CA SER A 12 -24.26 -49.05 20.90
C SER A 12 -24.47 -47.62 20.41
N LEU A 13 -25.63 -47.04 20.73
CA LEU A 13 -26.08 -45.69 20.33
C LEU A 13 -25.01 -44.61 20.55
N THR A 14 -24.16 -44.79 21.56
CA THR A 14 -23.02 -43.91 21.90
C THR A 14 -21.98 -43.79 20.78
N ILE A 15 -21.69 -44.87 20.06
CA ILE A 15 -20.71 -44.88 18.96
C ILE A 15 -21.26 -44.12 17.74
N ILE A 16 -22.56 -44.26 17.48
CA ILE A 16 -23.24 -43.56 16.37
C ILE A 16 -23.28 -42.06 16.62
N ILE A 17 -23.54 -41.63 17.87
CA ILE A 17 -23.55 -40.21 18.24
C ILE A 17 -22.14 -39.60 18.15
N SER A 18 -21.09 -40.31 18.61
CA SER A 18 -19.71 -39.82 18.47
C SER A 18 -19.28 -39.72 17.01
N LEU A 19 -19.56 -40.71 16.15
CA LEU A 19 -19.23 -40.60 14.72
C LEU A 19 -20.02 -39.47 14.04
N ALA A 20 -21.29 -39.28 14.38
CA ALA A 20 -22.10 -38.19 13.83
C ALA A 20 -21.60 -36.81 14.28
N LEU A 21 -21.15 -36.66 15.53
CA LEU A 21 -20.54 -35.41 16.03
C LEU A 21 -19.19 -35.14 15.35
N THR A 22 -18.35 -36.16 15.15
CA THR A 22 -17.07 -36.01 14.45
C THR A 22 -17.29 -35.68 12.97
N LEU A 23 -18.26 -36.34 12.31
CA LEU A 23 -18.62 -36.03 10.92
C LEU A 23 -19.21 -34.62 10.78
N LEU A 24 -20.09 -34.19 11.67
CA LEU A 24 -20.62 -32.80 11.67
C LEU A 24 -19.53 -31.76 11.97
N THR A 25 -18.59 -32.04 12.88
CA THR A 25 -17.50 -31.10 13.19
C THR A 25 -16.47 -31.04 12.07
N THR A 26 -16.20 -32.16 11.38
CA THR A 26 -15.38 -32.16 10.16
C THR A 26 -16.10 -31.51 8.99
N SER A 27 -17.42 -31.63 8.86
CA SER A 27 -18.18 -30.94 7.80
C SER A 27 -18.33 -29.45 8.08
N LEU A 28 -18.48 -29.03 9.35
CA LEU A 28 -18.42 -27.62 9.73
C LEU A 28 -17.01 -27.04 9.54
N HIS A 29 -15.94 -27.77 9.92
CA HIS A 29 -14.55 -27.33 9.66
C HIS A 29 -14.24 -27.27 8.16
N ALA A 30 -14.73 -28.23 7.37
CA ALA A 30 -14.56 -28.24 5.91
C ALA A 30 -15.42 -27.18 5.20
N GLN A 31 -16.61 -26.85 5.74
CA GLN A 31 -17.42 -25.73 5.25
C GLN A 31 -16.86 -24.37 5.68
N THR A 32 -16.17 -24.26 6.82
CA THR A 32 -15.40 -23.04 7.16
C THR A 32 -14.11 -22.90 6.36
N LEU A 33 -13.63 -23.97 5.71
CA LEU A 33 -12.52 -23.95 4.74
C LEU A 33 -12.99 -23.70 3.30
N GLN A 34 -14.30 -23.60 3.05
CA GLN A 34 -14.82 -23.14 1.76
C GLN A 34 -14.78 -21.60 1.71
N ASN A 35 -13.84 -21.10 0.91
CA ASN A 35 -13.66 -19.72 0.45
C ASN A 35 -13.00 -18.73 1.44
N LYS A 36 -11.89 -19.10 2.07
CA LYS A 36 -10.93 -18.04 2.45
C LYS A 36 -10.33 -17.54 1.14
N ALA A 37 -10.72 -16.34 0.72
CA ALA A 37 -10.28 -15.80 -0.55
C ALA A 37 -8.75 -15.73 -0.61
N GLU A 38 -8.20 -16.22 -1.71
CA GLU A 38 -6.78 -16.51 -1.84
C GLU A 38 -6.10 -15.30 -2.47
N TRP A 39 -5.31 -14.59 -1.65
CA TRP A 39 -4.29 -13.70 -2.17
C TRP A 39 -3.16 -14.53 -2.77
N ASN A 40 -2.56 -14.09 -3.88
CA ASN A 40 -1.39 -14.73 -4.45
C ASN A 40 -0.08 -14.41 -3.69
N VAL A 41 -0.15 -14.36 -2.36
CA VAL A 41 0.99 -14.18 -1.44
C VAL A 41 1.03 -15.31 -0.43
N ALA A 42 2.21 -15.68 0.04
CA ALA A 42 2.37 -16.79 0.97
C ALA A 42 1.83 -16.47 2.38
N GLY A 43 1.29 -17.50 3.03
CA GLY A 43 0.82 -17.46 4.41
C GLY A 43 -0.68 -17.15 4.55
N ASN A 44 -1.16 -17.17 5.79
CA ASN A 44 -2.51 -16.74 6.11
C ASN A 44 -2.53 -15.24 6.40
N GLY A 45 -3.60 -14.55 5.98
CA GLY A 45 -3.81 -13.16 6.34
C GLY A 45 -4.01 -12.93 7.86
N PRO A 46 -3.91 -11.68 8.35
CA PRO A 46 -3.72 -10.46 7.55
C PRO A 46 -2.35 -10.39 6.85
N HIS A 47 -2.28 -9.69 5.73
CA HIS A 47 -0.99 -9.42 5.05
C HIS A 47 -0.60 -7.94 5.18
N LEU A 48 0.70 -7.70 5.37
CA LEU A 48 1.27 -6.36 5.38
C LEU A 48 1.65 -5.95 3.96
N ILE A 49 1.19 -4.78 3.53
CA ILE A 49 1.55 -4.16 2.24
C ILE A 49 2.01 -2.71 2.48
N ALA A 50 2.60 -2.04 1.50
CA ALA A 50 2.96 -0.63 1.64
C ALA A 50 2.56 0.20 0.43
N HIS A 51 2.08 1.41 0.67
CA HIS A 51 1.82 2.38 -0.40
C HIS A 51 3.14 2.96 -0.91
N TYR A 52 3.31 3.10 -2.22
CA TYR A 52 4.60 3.40 -2.84
C TYR A 52 4.49 4.53 -3.86
N MET A 53 5.41 5.51 -3.73
CA MET A 53 5.52 6.66 -4.60
C MET A 53 6.64 6.45 -5.64
N PRO A 54 6.29 6.34 -6.94
CA PRO A 54 7.24 6.00 -8.00
C PRO A 54 7.96 7.21 -8.64
N TRP A 55 7.78 8.42 -8.12
CA TRP A 55 7.99 9.65 -8.90
C TRP A 55 9.31 10.40 -8.69
N PHE A 56 10.19 9.90 -7.81
CA PHE A 56 11.49 10.53 -7.54
C PHE A 56 12.49 10.33 -8.67
N ALA A 57 13.21 11.38 -9.10
CA ALA A 57 14.24 11.28 -10.13
C ALA A 57 15.44 12.21 -9.87
N VAL A 58 16.64 11.76 -10.27
CA VAL A 58 17.91 12.53 -10.16
C VAL A 58 18.64 12.70 -11.50
N THR A 59 17.98 12.40 -12.62
CA THR A 59 18.60 12.18 -13.96
C THR A 59 19.66 13.22 -14.38
N PRO A 60 20.76 12.81 -15.07
CA PRO A 60 22.03 13.53 -15.14
C PRO A 60 22.03 14.79 -16.02
N GLU A 61 23.16 15.51 -15.96
CA GLU A 61 23.55 16.81 -16.57
C GLU A 61 23.18 17.11 -18.04
N ASN A 62 22.45 16.24 -18.76
CA ASN A 62 22.13 16.39 -20.19
C ASN A 62 20.64 16.26 -20.56
N GLN A 63 19.72 16.53 -19.63
CA GLN A 63 18.28 16.72 -19.90
C GLN A 63 17.91 18.21 -19.79
N PRO A 64 16.87 18.71 -20.50
CA PRO A 64 16.39 20.07 -20.34
C PRO A 64 16.09 20.38 -18.87
N SER A 65 16.50 21.57 -18.43
CA SER A 65 16.63 22.01 -17.03
C SER A 65 15.37 22.02 -16.17
N ASN A 66 14.21 21.59 -16.70
CA ASN A 66 12.92 21.68 -16.03
C ASN A 66 12.40 20.37 -15.40
N LYS A 67 13.14 19.26 -15.47
CA LYS A 67 12.77 17.97 -14.84
C LYS A 67 13.89 17.31 -14.02
N ILE A 68 14.94 18.05 -13.70
CA ILE A 68 16.02 17.58 -12.81
C ILE A 68 15.51 17.64 -11.37
N TRP A 69 15.82 16.62 -10.56
CA TRP A 69 15.38 16.52 -9.17
C TRP A 69 13.86 16.41 -9.00
N GLN A 70 13.19 15.67 -9.90
CA GLN A 70 11.74 15.46 -9.82
C GLN A 70 11.35 14.89 -8.45
N HIS A 71 10.38 15.53 -7.79
CA HIS A 71 9.94 15.28 -6.40
C HIS A 71 11.02 15.40 -5.30
N TRP A 72 12.24 15.83 -5.64
CA TRP A 72 13.24 16.29 -4.68
C TRP A 72 13.35 17.81 -4.63
N ARG A 73 12.84 18.49 -5.66
CA ARG A 73 12.83 19.95 -5.81
C ARG A 73 11.43 20.47 -5.55
N TRP A 74 11.35 21.60 -4.85
CA TRP A 74 10.11 22.34 -4.66
C TRP A 74 10.31 23.78 -5.09
N ASP A 75 9.54 24.24 -6.07
CA ASP A 75 9.74 25.54 -6.75
C ASP A 75 8.78 26.66 -6.27
N ASP A 76 8.18 26.51 -5.10
CA ASP A 76 7.42 27.59 -4.47
C ASP A 76 8.34 28.80 -4.16
N PRO A 77 8.00 30.03 -4.58
CA PRO A 77 8.86 31.20 -4.38
C PRO A 77 9.20 31.50 -2.91
N ALA A 78 8.30 31.18 -1.97
CA ALA A 78 8.50 31.47 -0.55
C ALA A 78 9.17 30.32 0.21
N HIS A 79 9.04 29.07 -0.26
CA HIS A 79 9.51 27.87 0.44
C HIS A 79 10.36 26.96 -0.45
N ARG A 80 11.11 27.55 -1.39
CA ARG A 80 11.90 26.82 -2.38
C ARG A 80 12.88 25.81 -1.73
N ARG A 81 12.95 24.63 -2.32
CA ARG A 81 13.93 23.57 -2.03
C ARG A 81 14.67 23.22 -3.31
N ASP A 82 15.94 23.59 -3.39
CA ASP A 82 16.77 23.32 -4.57
C ASP A 82 17.90 22.33 -4.24
N PRO A 83 17.82 21.07 -4.70
CA PRO A 83 18.83 20.06 -4.40
C PRO A 83 20.21 20.34 -4.99
N ASN A 84 20.35 21.34 -5.87
CA ASN A 84 21.68 21.83 -6.29
C ASN A 84 22.38 22.60 -5.16
N THR A 85 21.63 23.09 -4.17
CA THR A 85 22.16 23.68 -2.95
C THR A 85 22.55 22.58 -1.96
N LYS A 86 23.79 22.63 -1.47
CA LYS A 86 24.25 21.82 -0.35
C LYS A 86 24.12 22.63 0.95
N LEU A 87 23.58 22.00 1.98
CA LEU A 87 23.49 22.52 3.33
C LEU A 87 24.84 22.34 4.07
N ASP A 88 25.01 23.00 5.21
CA ASP A 88 26.25 22.95 6.01
C ASP A 88 26.65 21.53 6.43
N ASN A 89 25.67 20.64 6.58
CA ASN A 89 25.87 19.22 6.90
C ASN A 89 26.23 18.36 5.67
N GLY A 90 26.42 18.96 4.49
CA GLY A 90 26.74 18.28 3.22
C GLY A 90 25.56 17.61 2.52
N GLN A 91 24.35 17.67 3.10
CA GLN A 91 23.13 17.18 2.47
C GLN A 91 22.64 18.13 1.37
N ARG A 92 21.88 17.62 0.41
CA ARG A 92 21.16 18.45 -0.57
C ARG A 92 19.92 19.06 0.06
N GLN A 93 19.57 20.29 -0.31
CA GLN A 93 18.31 20.90 0.11
C GLN A 93 17.14 20.28 -0.69
N ILE A 94 16.50 19.25 -0.14
CA ILE A 94 15.41 18.52 -0.79
C ILE A 94 14.02 18.92 -0.27
N SER A 95 12.96 18.57 -1.02
CA SER A 95 11.54 18.76 -0.69
C SER A 95 11.01 17.79 0.39
N SER A 96 11.82 17.50 1.40
CA SER A 96 11.43 16.64 2.53
C SER A 96 12.08 17.12 3.82
N VAL A 97 11.38 16.96 4.95
CA VAL A 97 11.94 17.23 6.29
C VAL A 97 12.86 16.11 6.78
N TYR A 98 12.80 14.94 6.17
CA TYR A 98 13.66 13.79 6.48
C TYR A 98 14.53 13.45 5.28
N TYR A 99 15.69 12.85 5.54
CA TYR A 99 16.65 12.54 4.50
C TYR A 99 16.72 11.02 4.27
N PRO A 100 16.50 10.52 3.04
CA PRO A 100 16.60 9.09 2.76
C PRO A 100 17.96 8.53 3.18
N ALA A 101 17.98 7.32 3.75
CA ALA A 101 19.21 6.66 4.19
C ALA A 101 20.24 6.58 3.06
N ILE A 102 19.79 6.20 1.86
CA ILE A 102 20.61 6.09 0.65
C ILE A 102 20.80 7.41 -0.12
N GLY A 103 20.30 8.52 0.44
CA GLY A 103 20.26 9.84 -0.20
C GLY A 103 19.21 9.96 -1.32
N PRO A 104 19.08 11.15 -1.93
CA PRO A 104 18.13 11.38 -3.02
C PRO A 104 18.42 10.43 -4.19
N TYR A 105 17.40 9.73 -4.63
CA TYR A 105 17.52 8.63 -5.58
C TYR A 105 16.59 8.81 -6.79
N SER A 106 16.81 8.00 -7.83
CA SER A 106 15.87 7.84 -8.92
C SER A 106 15.06 6.57 -8.72
N SER A 107 13.74 6.65 -8.80
CA SER A 107 12.85 5.49 -8.76
C SER A 107 13.08 4.55 -9.95
N TYR A 108 13.68 5.03 -11.04
CA TYR A 108 14.08 4.22 -12.21
C TYR A 108 15.32 3.37 -11.97
N ASP A 109 16.06 3.60 -10.89
CA ASP A 109 17.27 2.84 -10.58
C ASP A 109 16.89 1.47 -10.00
N ARG A 110 17.18 0.40 -10.74
CA ARG A 110 16.92 -0.98 -10.31
C ARG A 110 17.62 -1.33 -9.00
N SER A 111 18.78 -0.73 -8.69
CA SER A 111 19.43 -0.96 -7.39
C SER A 111 18.63 -0.38 -6.23
N VAL A 112 17.94 0.74 -6.45
CA VAL A 112 17.04 1.38 -5.49
C VAL A 112 15.76 0.56 -5.34
N ILE A 113 15.16 0.12 -6.45
CA ILE A 113 13.97 -0.76 -6.42
C ILE A 113 14.26 -2.05 -5.62
N ARG A 114 15.38 -2.72 -5.91
CA ARG A 114 15.77 -3.93 -5.16
C ARG A 114 16.00 -3.65 -3.69
N TYR A 115 16.65 -2.54 -3.36
CA TYR A 115 16.83 -2.11 -1.98
C TYR A 115 15.46 -1.92 -1.29
N HIS A 116 14.52 -1.21 -1.91
CA HIS A 116 13.18 -1.00 -1.37
C HIS A 116 12.43 -2.31 -1.14
N ILE A 117 12.36 -3.17 -2.15
CA ILE A 117 11.64 -4.46 -2.05
C ILE A 117 12.24 -5.32 -0.95
N LYS A 118 13.56 -5.53 -0.96
CA LYS A 118 14.22 -6.40 0.03
C LYS A 118 14.08 -5.86 1.46
N THR A 119 14.18 -4.55 1.63
CA THR A 119 14.02 -3.91 2.94
C THR A 119 12.58 -4.03 3.45
N ALA A 120 11.59 -3.86 2.58
CA ALA A 120 10.19 -4.08 2.95
C ALA A 120 9.90 -5.57 3.26
N GLN A 121 10.49 -6.49 2.50
CA GLN A 121 10.34 -7.93 2.72
C GLN A 121 10.93 -8.40 4.07
N ALA A 122 12.02 -7.79 4.53
CA ALA A 122 12.64 -8.10 5.82
C ALA A 122 11.64 -7.95 6.99
N ILE A 123 10.83 -6.89 6.96
CA ILE A 123 9.78 -6.64 7.95
C ILE A 123 8.45 -7.36 7.66
N GLY A 124 8.39 -8.17 6.59
CA GLY A 124 7.23 -8.99 6.24
C GLY A 124 6.22 -8.35 5.28
N VAL A 125 6.52 -7.19 4.69
CA VAL A 125 5.70 -6.59 3.62
C VAL A 125 5.68 -7.54 2.41
N LYS A 126 4.51 -7.72 1.80
CA LYS A 126 4.29 -8.65 0.68
C LYS A 126 4.06 -7.97 -0.66
N ALA A 127 3.62 -6.72 -0.63
CA ALA A 127 3.33 -5.98 -1.85
C ALA A 127 3.56 -4.48 -1.69
N PHE A 128 3.89 -3.84 -2.80
CA PHE A 128 3.75 -2.39 -2.95
C PHE A 128 2.50 -2.06 -3.75
N VAL A 129 1.75 -1.06 -3.28
CA VAL A 129 0.64 -0.45 -4.01
C VAL A 129 1.13 0.87 -4.55
N VAL A 130 1.31 0.95 -5.86
CA VAL A 130 1.95 2.06 -6.54
C VAL A 130 0.90 3.07 -6.98
N ILE A 131 1.03 4.32 -6.57
CA ILE A 131 0.15 5.38 -7.06
C ILE A 131 0.33 5.58 -8.57
N TRP A 132 -0.76 5.76 -9.30
CA TRP A 132 -0.77 5.78 -10.76
C TRP A 132 -1.67 6.87 -11.33
N TYR A 133 -1.12 7.64 -12.28
CA TYR A 133 -1.67 8.89 -12.82
C TYR A 133 -2.09 8.83 -14.29
N GLY A 134 -2.28 7.63 -14.84
CA GLY A 134 -2.70 7.48 -16.23
C GLY A 134 -1.60 6.92 -17.13
N PRO A 135 -1.98 6.40 -18.31
CA PRO A 135 -1.04 5.81 -19.25
C PRO A 135 0.04 6.80 -19.70
N ASP A 136 1.24 6.29 -19.96
CA ASP A 136 2.40 7.04 -20.46
C ASP A 136 2.93 8.18 -19.57
N THR A 137 2.44 8.26 -18.31
CA THR A 137 3.00 9.19 -17.33
C THR A 137 4.42 8.76 -16.91
N PRO A 138 5.46 9.60 -17.13
CA PRO A 138 6.84 9.18 -16.88
C PRO A 138 7.11 8.79 -15.43
N ASP A 139 6.46 9.45 -14.49
CA ASP A 139 6.71 9.32 -13.06
C ASP A 139 5.73 8.39 -12.35
N SER A 140 4.85 7.69 -13.07
CA SER A 140 3.96 6.70 -12.46
C SER A 140 3.67 5.47 -13.31
N ASP A 141 3.52 5.59 -14.63
CA ASP A 141 3.16 4.48 -15.52
C ASP A 141 4.38 3.76 -16.10
N ARG A 142 5.34 4.52 -16.62
CA ARG A 142 6.53 3.97 -17.32
C ARG A 142 7.46 3.16 -16.42
N ILE A 143 7.33 3.31 -15.10
CA ILE A 143 8.10 2.57 -14.10
C ILE A 143 7.48 1.23 -13.72
N ILE A 144 6.17 1.03 -13.94
CA ILE A 144 5.45 -0.17 -13.52
C ILE A 144 6.07 -1.46 -14.10
N PRO A 145 6.45 -1.54 -15.39
CA PRO A 145 7.11 -2.74 -15.91
C PRO A 145 8.43 -3.09 -15.20
N ILE A 146 9.22 -2.09 -14.81
CA ILE A 146 10.49 -2.29 -14.10
C ILE A 146 10.22 -2.80 -12.67
N LEU A 147 9.22 -2.22 -11.99
CA LEU A 147 8.81 -2.68 -10.66
C LEU A 147 8.29 -4.12 -10.69
N LEU A 148 7.48 -4.48 -11.67
CA LEU A 148 6.93 -5.83 -11.83
C LEU A 148 8.03 -6.88 -12.08
N GLU A 149 9.02 -6.57 -12.91
CA GLU A 149 10.16 -7.46 -13.18
C GLU A 149 11.03 -7.69 -11.94
N GLU A 150 11.40 -6.63 -11.22
CA GLU A 150 12.18 -6.77 -9.98
C GLU A 150 11.36 -7.48 -8.88
N ALA A 151 10.05 -7.24 -8.81
CA ALA A 151 9.16 -7.92 -7.88
C ALA A 151 9.03 -9.41 -8.18
N GLU A 152 8.95 -9.81 -9.45
CA GLU A 152 8.95 -11.23 -9.84
C GLU A 152 10.25 -11.93 -9.40
N ASN A 153 11.39 -11.29 -9.67
CA ASN A 153 12.71 -11.81 -9.29
C ASN A 153 12.90 -11.99 -7.78
N LEU A 154 12.11 -11.29 -6.97
CA LEU A 154 12.21 -11.27 -5.51
C LEU A 154 11.04 -11.95 -4.80
N ASP A 155 10.11 -12.60 -5.51
CA ASP A 155 8.84 -13.11 -4.97
C ASP A 155 8.09 -12.06 -4.13
N PHE A 156 7.93 -10.88 -4.72
CA PHE A 156 7.18 -9.75 -4.21
C PHE A 156 6.02 -9.44 -5.14
N LYS A 157 5.03 -8.67 -4.68
CA LYS A 157 3.88 -8.27 -5.50
C LYS A 157 3.78 -6.76 -5.70
N ILE A 158 3.19 -6.37 -6.82
CA ILE A 158 2.85 -4.98 -7.14
C ILE A 158 1.35 -4.90 -7.40
N ALA A 159 0.71 -3.87 -6.87
CA ALA A 159 -0.65 -3.47 -7.20
C ALA A 159 -0.67 -1.99 -7.62
N ILE A 160 -1.75 -1.56 -8.25
CA ILE A 160 -1.95 -0.16 -8.64
C ILE A 160 -2.95 0.50 -7.70
N CYS A 161 -2.63 1.73 -7.28
CA CYS A 161 -3.60 2.67 -6.74
C CYS A 161 -3.92 3.72 -7.82
N TYR A 162 -5.10 3.59 -8.42
CA TYR A 162 -5.65 4.51 -9.39
C TYR A 162 -6.00 5.84 -8.71
N GLU A 163 -5.34 6.91 -9.13
CA GLU A 163 -5.63 8.26 -8.65
C GLU A 163 -6.86 8.80 -9.39
N GLU A 164 -8.04 8.77 -8.75
CA GLU A 164 -9.30 9.19 -9.37
C GLU A 164 -9.23 10.62 -9.91
N LYS A 165 -8.49 11.53 -9.25
CA LYS A 165 -8.44 12.95 -9.63
C LYS A 165 -7.98 13.20 -11.05
N ILE A 166 -7.28 12.26 -11.68
CA ILE A 166 -6.83 12.41 -13.07
C ILE A 166 -7.98 12.49 -14.08
N ASN A 167 -9.20 12.07 -13.73
CA ASN A 167 -10.36 12.22 -14.61
C ASN A 167 -10.92 13.64 -14.66
N TRP A 168 -10.39 14.56 -13.86
CA TRP A 168 -10.86 15.94 -13.76
C TRP A 168 -9.75 16.95 -14.04
N ALA A 169 -10.15 18.22 -14.18
CA ALA A 169 -9.22 19.31 -14.40
C ALA A 169 -8.32 19.49 -13.17
N PRO A 170 -7.03 19.85 -13.36
CA PRO A 170 -6.39 20.21 -14.62
C PRO A 170 -5.81 19.03 -15.43
N TYR A 171 -5.94 17.79 -14.95
CA TYR A 171 -5.33 16.61 -15.61
C TYR A 171 -6.04 16.25 -16.90
N ARG A 172 -7.38 16.23 -16.86
CA ARG A 172 -8.25 16.01 -18.01
C ARG A 172 -9.42 16.99 -17.94
N ASP A 173 -10.05 17.29 -19.06
CA ASP A 173 -11.12 18.29 -19.13
C ASP A 173 -12.41 17.66 -19.69
N PRO A 174 -13.05 16.73 -18.93
CA PRO A 174 -14.26 16.06 -19.39
C PRO A 174 -15.40 17.07 -19.56
N LYS A 175 -16.27 16.84 -20.54
CA LYS A 175 -17.46 17.67 -20.81
C LYS A 175 -18.76 17.04 -20.30
N SER A 176 -18.68 15.82 -19.79
CA SER A 176 -19.83 15.11 -19.23
C SER A 176 -19.39 13.99 -18.28
N ARG A 177 -20.31 13.53 -17.44
CA ARG A 177 -20.13 12.34 -16.59
C ARG A 177 -19.85 11.07 -17.39
N SER A 178 -20.46 10.91 -18.56
CA SER A 178 -20.24 9.75 -19.43
C SER A 178 -18.82 9.71 -20.00
N GLU A 179 -18.19 10.86 -20.23
CA GLU A 179 -16.77 10.93 -20.61
C GLU A 179 -15.85 10.51 -19.46
N ILE A 180 -16.18 10.85 -18.22
CA ILE A 180 -15.47 10.37 -17.02
C ILE A 180 -15.55 8.85 -16.93
N VAL A 181 -16.77 8.28 -17.04
CA VAL A 181 -16.99 6.82 -17.04
C VAL A 181 -16.18 6.13 -18.14
N LYS A 182 -16.23 6.66 -19.36
CA LYS A 182 -15.49 6.11 -20.50
C LYS A 182 -13.99 6.10 -20.25
N THR A 183 -13.47 7.21 -19.71
CA THR A 183 -12.02 7.37 -19.47
C THR A 183 -11.55 6.48 -18.33
N ALA A 184 -12.28 6.44 -17.21
CA ALA A 184 -11.98 5.55 -16.09
C ALA A 184 -12.06 4.07 -16.49
N THR A 185 -13.03 3.70 -17.35
CA THR A 185 -13.10 2.34 -17.92
C THR A 185 -11.84 2.03 -18.73
N ALA A 186 -11.39 2.95 -19.60
CA ALA A 186 -10.21 2.76 -20.41
C ALA A 186 -8.92 2.68 -19.58
N ASP A 187 -8.79 3.49 -18.53
CA ASP A 187 -7.64 3.45 -17.61
C ASP A 187 -7.55 2.12 -16.86
N LEU A 188 -8.68 1.64 -16.32
CA LEU A 188 -8.70 0.36 -15.62
C LEU A 188 -8.47 -0.81 -16.57
N ASP A 189 -9.07 -0.80 -17.77
CA ASP A 189 -8.78 -1.81 -18.80
C ASP A 189 -7.29 -1.82 -19.20
N TYR A 190 -6.68 -0.64 -19.29
CA TYR A 190 -5.24 -0.50 -19.52
C TYR A 190 -4.43 -1.16 -18.40
N ILE A 191 -4.75 -0.91 -17.12
CA ILE A 191 -4.08 -1.55 -15.98
C ILE A 191 -4.22 -3.08 -16.05
N LEU A 192 -5.43 -3.59 -16.30
CA LEU A 192 -5.69 -5.03 -16.37
C LEU A 192 -4.93 -5.70 -17.51
N THR A 193 -4.92 -5.07 -18.68
CA THR A 193 -4.31 -5.61 -19.90
C THR A 193 -2.78 -5.57 -19.84
N ASN A 194 -2.20 -4.45 -19.41
CA ASN A 194 -0.75 -4.25 -19.45
C ASN A 194 -0.04 -4.82 -18.22
N TYR A 195 -0.69 -4.83 -17.05
CA TYR A 195 -0.05 -5.20 -15.78
C TYR A 195 -0.74 -6.36 -15.08
N GLY A 196 -2.08 -6.40 -15.11
CA GLY A 196 -2.87 -7.37 -14.35
C GLY A 196 -2.57 -8.84 -14.68
N THR A 197 -2.02 -9.13 -15.85
CA THR A 197 -1.63 -10.50 -16.25
C THR A 197 -0.28 -10.94 -15.68
N HIS A 198 0.60 -10.00 -15.29
CA HIS A 198 1.94 -10.28 -14.80
C HIS A 198 1.93 -11.20 -13.55
N PRO A 199 2.87 -12.16 -13.41
CA PRO A 199 2.92 -13.08 -12.25
C PRO A 199 3.20 -12.36 -10.92
N ALA A 200 3.92 -11.23 -10.96
CA ALA A 200 4.13 -10.37 -9.80
C ALA A 200 2.97 -9.38 -9.52
N TYR A 201 1.90 -9.36 -10.33
CA TYR A 201 0.75 -8.51 -10.01
C TYR A 201 -0.04 -9.11 -8.84
N LEU A 202 -0.39 -8.29 -7.84
CA LEU A 202 -1.17 -8.73 -6.68
C LEU A 202 -2.60 -9.08 -7.11
N LYS A 203 -3.01 -10.31 -6.81
CA LYS A 203 -4.31 -10.87 -7.20
C LYS A 203 -5.02 -11.43 -5.97
N ARG A 204 -6.34 -11.33 -6.01
CA ARG A 204 -7.25 -12.00 -5.07
C ARG A 204 -8.22 -12.85 -5.87
N ASN A 205 -8.36 -14.13 -5.52
CA ASN A 205 -9.16 -15.11 -6.27
C ASN A 205 -8.87 -15.05 -7.78
N ASN A 206 -7.58 -14.99 -8.12
CA ASN A 206 -7.05 -14.89 -9.49
C ASN A 206 -7.47 -13.63 -10.29
N LYS A 207 -8.07 -12.62 -9.67
CA LYS A 207 -8.37 -11.32 -10.30
C LYS A 207 -7.38 -10.25 -9.83
N PRO A 208 -6.91 -9.36 -10.71
CA PRO A 208 -6.07 -8.22 -10.35
C PRO A 208 -6.70 -7.36 -9.25
N PHE A 209 -5.90 -6.98 -8.26
CA PHE A 209 -6.29 -6.03 -7.22
C PHE A 209 -5.95 -4.59 -7.64
N VAL A 210 -6.90 -3.67 -7.52
CA VAL A 210 -6.72 -2.25 -7.81
C VAL A 210 -7.32 -1.42 -6.67
N MET A 211 -6.51 -0.53 -6.10
CA MET A 211 -6.97 0.50 -5.17
C MET A 211 -7.38 1.76 -5.92
N GLN A 212 -8.26 2.56 -5.35
CA GLN A 212 -8.59 3.89 -5.87
C GLN A 212 -8.61 4.91 -4.74
N PHE A 213 -7.82 5.99 -4.89
CA PHE A 213 -8.02 7.20 -4.10
C PHE A 213 -9.26 7.95 -4.57
N ASN A 214 -10.00 8.52 -3.63
CA ASN A 214 -11.13 9.39 -3.97
C ASN A 214 -10.62 10.81 -4.27
N TYR A 215 -11.32 11.50 -5.17
CA TYR A 215 -11.13 12.93 -5.37
C TYR A 215 -12.29 13.75 -4.77
N TRP A 216 -11.99 14.80 -4.02
CA TRP A 216 -12.98 15.50 -3.20
C TRP A 216 -13.44 16.82 -3.84
N GLY A 217 -14.65 17.26 -3.45
CA GLY A 217 -15.28 18.49 -3.93
C GLY A 217 -16.24 18.24 -5.09
N GLU A 218 -16.68 19.32 -5.71
CA GLU A 218 -17.64 19.33 -6.81
C GLU A 218 -17.23 20.37 -7.84
N ASP A 219 -17.71 20.21 -9.08
CA ASP A 219 -17.64 21.20 -10.15
C ASP A 219 -18.94 21.23 -10.96
N ASP A 220 -18.94 21.85 -12.14
CA ASP A 220 -20.11 22.00 -12.98
C ASP A 220 -20.70 20.66 -13.46
N LEU A 221 -19.94 19.55 -13.39
CA LEU A 221 -20.41 18.21 -13.69
C LEU A 221 -20.96 17.48 -12.45
N GLY A 222 -20.88 18.10 -11.26
CA GLY A 222 -21.28 17.54 -9.98
C GLY A 222 -20.10 17.03 -9.14
N PRO A 223 -20.30 16.01 -8.28
CA PRO A 223 -19.25 15.49 -7.41
C PRO A 223 -18.03 14.98 -8.17
N ARG A 224 -16.84 15.27 -7.66
CA ARG A 224 -15.55 14.88 -8.25
C ARG A 224 -15.15 13.43 -7.98
N GLN A 225 -16.13 12.59 -7.66
CA GLN A 225 -15.99 11.16 -7.46
C GLN A 225 -16.75 10.41 -8.53
N ILE A 226 -16.28 9.24 -8.95
CA ILE A 226 -17.07 8.24 -9.68
C ILE A 226 -18.22 7.82 -8.76
N LEU A 227 -19.45 7.96 -9.22
CA LEU A 227 -20.66 7.64 -8.47
C LEU A 227 -20.93 6.13 -8.46
N ALA A 228 -21.84 5.67 -7.60
CA ALA A 228 -22.13 4.25 -7.46
C ALA A 228 -22.66 3.57 -8.75
N ASP A 229 -23.55 4.25 -9.49
CA ASP A 229 -24.12 3.77 -10.74
C ASP A 229 -23.11 3.81 -11.90
N GLU A 230 -22.25 4.82 -11.92
CA GLU A 230 -21.12 4.92 -12.84
C GLU A 230 -20.08 3.83 -12.60
N TRP A 231 -19.73 3.57 -11.34
CA TRP A 231 -18.86 2.45 -10.98
C TRP A 231 -19.47 1.12 -11.45
N GLN A 232 -20.78 0.93 -11.28
CA GLN A 232 -21.46 -0.27 -11.79
C GLN A 232 -21.33 -0.41 -13.31
N GLN A 233 -21.39 0.70 -14.07
CA GLN A 233 -21.18 0.70 -15.52
C GLN A 233 -19.73 0.33 -15.88
N ILE A 234 -18.75 0.94 -15.21
CA ILE A 234 -17.33 0.65 -15.40
C ILE A 234 -17.04 -0.82 -15.11
N TYR A 235 -17.44 -1.31 -13.93
CA TYR A 235 -17.17 -2.67 -13.48
C TYR A 235 -17.79 -3.73 -14.41
N THR A 236 -19.03 -3.51 -14.86
CA THR A 236 -19.69 -4.37 -15.86
C THR A 236 -18.95 -4.36 -17.19
N SER A 237 -18.51 -3.18 -17.66
CA SER A 237 -17.77 -3.03 -18.92
C SER A 237 -16.43 -3.78 -18.91
N LEU A 238 -15.83 -3.90 -17.72
CA LEU A 238 -14.62 -4.69 -17.47
C LEU A 238 -14.90 -6.17 -17.18
N ASN A 239 -16.12 -6.66 -17.46
CA ASN A 239 -16.56 -8.03 -17.20
C ASN A 239 -16.36 -8.49 -15.74
N ASN A 240 -16.42 -7.55 -14.78
CA ASN A 240 -16.18 -7.80 -13.37
C ASN A 240 -14.80 -8.45 -13.09
N ASN A 241 -13.79 -8.15 -13.91
CA ASN A 241 -12.51 -8.86 -13.95
C ASN A 241 -11.43 -8.29 -13.00
N LEU A 242 -11.82 -7.60 -11.94
CA LEU A 242 -10.89 -7.10 -10.92
C LEU A 242 -11.49 -7.14 -9.51
N TYR A 243 -10.63 -7.06 -8.49
CA TYR A 243 -11.03 -6.69 -7.13
C TYR A 243 -10.71 -5.22 -6.90
N PHE A 244 -11.74 -4.43 -6.66
CA PHE A 244 -11.60 -3.00 -6.47
C PHE A 244 -11.65 -2.60 -4.98
N CYS A 245 -10.78 -1.69 -4.60
CA CYS A 245 -10.64 -1.22 -3.22
C CYS A 245 -10.70 0.30 -3.16
N ARG A 246 -11.82 0.83 -2.69
CA ARG A 246 -12.04 2.29 -2.67
C ARG A 246 -11.63 2.90 -1.35
N GLN A 247 -11.12 4.13 -1.40
CA GLN A 247 -10.76 4.89 -0.21
C GLN A 247 -12.00 5.20 0.66
N ASN A 248 -11.85 4.97 1.96
CA ASN A 248 -12.78 5.24 3.04
C ASN A 248 -14.18 4.62 2.86
N LEU A 249 -15.07 4.84 3.84
CA LEU A 249 -16.45 4.34 3.89
C LEU A 249 -17.44 5.41 4.36
N ASP A 250 -17.00 6.68 4.40
CA ASP A 250 -17.76 7.82 4.91
C ASP A 250 -18.85 8.32 3.93
N ARG A 251 -18.79 7.89 2.66
CA ARG A 251 -19.73 8.28 1.60
C ARG A 251 -20.44 7.07 1.00
N PRO A 252 -21.40 6.43 1.71
CA PRO A 252 -22.10 5.22 1.25
C PRO A 252 -22.75 5.37 -0.12
N ASP A 253 -23.12 6.58 -0.52
CA ASP A 253 -23.67 6.91 -1.84
C ASP A 253 -22.66 6.75 -2.99
N LEU A 254 -21.36 6.77 -2.71
CA LEU A 254 -20.28 6.54 -3.69
C LEU A 254 -19.87 5.06 -3.79
N HIS A 255 -20.28 4.25 -2.81
CA HIS A 255 -19.91 2.84 -2.74
C HIS A 255 -21.04 2.00 -3.36
N GLY A 256 -20.96 1.77 -4.68
CA GLY A 256 -21.80 0.81 -5.41
C GLY A 256 -21.60 -0.64 -4.91
N PRO A 257 -21.69 -1.70 -5.74
CA PRO A 257 -21.23 -3.02 -5.29
C PRO A 257 -19.71 -3.00 -5.13
N LEU A 258 -19.26 -2.54 -3.98
CA LEU A 258 -17.86 -2.38 -3.64
C LEU A 258 -17.34 -3.68 -3.05
N GLN A 259 -16.28 -4.24 -3.63
CA GLN A 259 -15.70 -5.47 -3.09
C GLN A 259 -14.88 -5.20 -1.83
N SER A 260 -14.21 -4.05 -1.75
CA SER A 260 -13.38 -3.72 -0.60
C SER A 260 -13.16 -2.23 -0.39
N ALA A 261 -12.73 -1.86 0.81
CA ALA A 261 -12.39 -0.48 1.15
C ALA A 261 -11.12 -0.39 1.98
N PHE A 262 -10.44 0.76 1.91
CA PHE A 262 -9.25 1.01 2.72
C PHE A 262 -9.35 2.33 3.48
N MET A 263 -8.85 2.35 4.71
CA MET A 263 -8.68 3.57 5.47
C MET A 263 -7.45 4.34 4.95
N TRP A 264 -7.59 5.66 4.83
CA TRP A 264 -6.43 6.54 4.69
C TRP A 264 -6.35 7.48 5.88
N PHE A 265 -5.13 7.85 6.24
CA PHE A 265 -4.85 8.69 7.38
C PHE A 265 -5.33 10.13 7.16
N LYS A 266 -5.78 10.75 8.25
CA LYS A 266 -6.07 12.19 8.33
C LYS A 266 -5.03 12.83 9.26
N PRO A 267 -4.34 13.92 8.87
CA PRO A 267 -3.31 14.58 9.67
C PRO A 267 -3.89 15.40 10.84
N ASN A 268 -4.70 14.77 11.69
CA ASN A 268 -5.22 15.31 12.94
C ASN A 268 -5.49 14.16 13.94
N ARG A 269 -4.78 14.17 15.08
CA ARG A 269 -4.84 13.13 16.11
C ARG A 269 -6.17 13.05 16.86
N ASP A 270 -6.93 14.15 16.94
CA ASP A 270 -8.05 14.29 17.89
C ASP A 270 -9.17 13.24 17.70
N HIS A 271 -9.21 12.58 16.54
CA HIS A 271 -10.27 11.65 16.20
C HIS A 271 -9.81 10.25 15.78
N TRP A 272 -8.51 9.91 15.84
CA TRP A 272 -8.05 8.64 15.28
C TRP A 272 -8.62 7.39 15.93
N ASP A 273 -8.73 7.36 17.25
CA ASP A 273 -9.41 6.27 17.98
C ASP A 273 -10.82 6.04 17.44
N GLN A 274 -11.52 7.14 17.15
CA GLN A 274 -12.87 7.13 16.62
C GLN A 274 -12.88 6.76 15.14
N ASP A 275 -11.90 7.23 14.36
CA ASP A 275 -11.77 6.94 12.92
C ASP A 275 -11.50 5.45 12.69
N PHE A 276 -10.51 4.85 13.36
CA PHE A 276 -10.20 3.42 13.26
C PHE A 276 -11.40 2.57 13.67
N LYS A 277 -12.03 2.91 14.81
CA LYS A 277 -13.20 2.20 15.31
C LYS A 277 -14.40 2.34 14.37
N HIS A 278 -14.71 3.55 13.94
CA HIS A 278 -15.83 3.83 13.05
C HIS A 278 -15.65 3.13 11.70
N PHE A 279 -14.48 3.26 11.08
CA PHE A 279 -14.18 2.60 9.82
C PHE A 279 -14.30 1.08 9.94
N SER A 280 -13.67 0.47 10.95
CA SER A 280 -13.66 -0.98 11.14
C SER A 280 -15.04 -1.54 11.50
N GLN A 281 -15.83 -0.81 12.30
CA GLN A 281 -17.21 -1.18 12.61
C GLN A 281 -18.11 -1.09 11.38
N THR A 282 -18.02 0.00 10.62
CA THR A 282 -18.78 0.18 9.37
C THR A 282 -18.42 -0.92 8.38
N ALA A 283 -17.13 -1.23 8.19
CA ALA A 283 -16.66 -2.30 7.32
C ALA A 283 -17.22 -3.66 7.75
N ASN A 284 -17.14 -4.01 9.03
CA ASN A 284 -17.66 -5.28 9.53
C ASN A 284 -19.19 -5.39 9.41
N ASN A 285 -19.93 -4.29 9.61
CA ASN A 285 -21.37 -4.25 9.38
C ASN A 285 -21.72 -4.49 7.91
N LEU A 286 -20.95 -3.92 6.97
CA LEU A 286 -21.13 -4.16 5.54
C LEU A 286 -20.76 -5.60 5.15
N LYS A 287 -19.69 -6.17 5.73
CA LYS A 287 -19.31 -7.58 5.55
C LYS A 287 -20.43 -8.51 6.02
N ALA A 288 -21.01 -8.26 7.20
CA ALA A 288 -22.13 -9.05 7.72
C ALA A 288 -23.40 -8.98 6.84
N GLN A 289 -23.51 -7.94 6.00
CA GLN A 289 -24.59 -7.77 5.03
C GLN A 289 -24.23 -8.27 3.62
N ASN A 290 -23.05 -8.88 3.43
CA ASN A 290 -22.49 -9.25 2.11
C ASN A 290 -22.38 -8.06 1.14
N LYS A 291 -22.12 -6.85 1.66
CA LYS A 291 -21.93 -5.62 0.88
C LYS A 291 -20.46 -5.21 0.76
N LEU A 292 -19.56 -5.97 1.40
CA LEU A 292 -18.12 -5.77 1.39
C LEU A 292 -17.47 -7.14 1.62
N ASP A 293 -16.43 -7.49 0.86
CA ASP A 293 -15.72 -8.74 1.03
C ASP A 293 -14.64 -8.59 2.11
N PHE A 294 -13.86 -7.52 2.03
CA PHE A 294 -12.79 -7.23 2.99
C PHE A 294 -12.50 -5.73 3.10
N PHE A 295 -11.69 -5.38 4.09
CA PHE A 295 -11.18 -4.03 4.25
C PHE A 295 -9.73 -4.04 4.67
N MET A 296 -9.13 -2.85 4.59
CA MET A 296 -7.75 -2.57 4.92
C MET A 296 -7.65 -1.38 5.87
N THR A 297 -6.82 -1.53 6.89
CA THR A 297 -6.45 -0.46 7.83
C THR A 297 -5.05 0.07 7.49
N VAL A 298 -4.60 1.07 8.24
CA VAL A 298 -3.37 1.81 7.95
C VAL A 298 -2.44 1.90 9.17
N ILE A 299 -1.14 1.92 8.91
CA ILE A 299 -0.07 2.31 9.84
C ILE A 299 0.59 3.56 9.26
N CYS A 300 0.80 4.59 10.08
CA CYS A 300 1.41 5.85 9.68
C CYS A 300 2.41 6.31 10.75
N PRO A 301 3.64 6.72 10.40
CA PRO A 301 4.62 7.17 11.38
C PRO A 301 4.45 8.65 11.77
N GLY A 302 3.77 9.46 10.97
CA GLY A 302 3.70 10.91 11.13
C GLY A 302 3.32 11.62 9.84
N PHE A 303 3.27 12.95 9.86
CA PHE A 303 2.97 13.76 8.67
C PHE A 303 3.60 15.15 8.81
N ASP A 304 4.37 15.63 7.84
CA ASP A 304 4.96 16.96 7.88
C ASP A 304 5.19 17.49 6.45
N THR A 305 4.40 18.47 6.05
CA THR A 305 4.51 19.12 4.73
C THR A 305 5.18 20.49 4.78
N THR A 306 5.90 20.83 5.85
CA THR A 306 6.54 22.15 6.00
C THR A 306 7.55 22.44 4.89
N ASN A 307 8.25 21.42 4.37
CA ASN A 307 9.22 21.59 3.28
C ASN A 307 8.60 21.71 1.88
N VAL A 308 7.29 21.52 1.74
CA VAL A 308 6.52 21.75 0.50
C VAL A 308 5.34 22.70 0.70
N TRP A 309 5.27 23.36 1.85
CA TRP A 309 4.21 24.31 2.23
C TRP A 309 2.77 23.77 2.02
N GLY A 310 2.56 22.48 2.26
CA GLY A 310 1.28 21.81 1.99
C GLY A 310 0.79 22.00 0.55
N TRP A 311 1.72 22.01 -0.39
CA TRP A 311 1.48 22.25 -1.83
C TRP A 311 0.76 23.57 -2.10
N GLY A 312 1.04 24.60 -1.30
CA GLY A 312 0.42 25.92 -1.38
C GLY A 312 -0.78 26.11 -0.46
N GLY A 313 -1.30 25.03 0.16
CA GLY A 313 -2.43 25.07 1.10
C GLY A 313 -2.06 25.43 2.55
N GLY A 314 -0.77 25.64 2.83
CA GLY A 314 -0.24 25.85 4.17
C GLY A 314 0.26 24.55 4.80
N PRO A 315 1.32 24.62 5.62
CA PRO A 315 1.95 23.44 6.17
C PRO A 315 1.05 22.77 7.20
N ARG A 316 1.12 21.44 7.27
CA ARG A 316 0.47 20.65 8.31
C ARG A 316 1.51 19.77 8.95
N VAL A 317 1.45 19.66 10.27
CA VAL A 317 2.41 18.88 11.04
C VAL A 317 1.67 18.00 12.03
N LEU A 318 2.04 16.74 11.99
CA LEU A 318 1.94 15.77 13.04
C LEU A 318 3.34 15.21 13.26
N GLU A 319 3.95 15.65 14.35
CA GLU A 319 5.24 15.18 14.85
C GLU A 319 5.25 13.67 15.02
N ARG A 320 6.33 13.02 14.55
CA ARG A 320 6.57 11.59 14.74
C ARG A 320 6.78 11.23 16.22
N ASN A 321 7.42 12.13 16.98
CA ASN A 321 7.84 11.94 18.37
C ASN A 321 8.59 10.59 18.58
N GLY A 322 9.65 10.38 17.78
CA GLY A 322 10.32 9.08 17.74
C GLY A 322 9.43 8.02 17.09
N ASN A 323 9.05 7.00 17.86
CA ASN A 323 8.16 5.92 17.43
C ASN A 323 6.71 6.10 17.92
N ASP A 324 6.39 7.14 18.70
CA ASP A 324 5.10 7.23 19.41
C ASP A 324 3.89 7.15 18.48
N ILE A 325 3.90 7.87 17.36
CA ILE A 325 2.80 7.84 16.38
C ILE A 325 2.74 6.49 15.65
N LEU A 326 3.90 5.93 15.30
CA LEU A 326 3.99 4.62 14.67
C LEU A 326 3.41 3.54 15.58
N GLU A 327 3.83 3.48 16.84
CA GLU A 327 3.34 2.54 17.85
C GLU A 327 1.85 2.72 18.13
N TYR A 328 1.39 3.96 18.20
CA TYR A 328 -0.02 4.25 18.33
C TYR A 328 -0.82 3.70 17.13
N THR A 329 -0.43 3.97 15.88
CA THR A 329 -1.18 3.48 14.72
C THR A 329 -1.09 1.96 14.57
N MET A 330 0.06 1.34 14.89
CA MET A 330 0.22 -0.11 14.99
C MET A 330 -0.72 -0.74 16.02
N SER A 331 -0.95 -0.08 17.16
CA SER A 331 -1.88 -0.58 18.18
C SER A 331 -3.34 -0.66 17.69
N ARG A 332 -3.68 0.13 16.66
CA ARG A 332 -5.02 0.20 16.04
C ARG A 332 -5.13 -0.55 14.72
N ALA A 333 -4.01 -0.85 14.07
CA ALA A 333 -3.98 -1.41 12.73
C ALA A 333 -4.71 -2.78 12.62
N SER A 334 -4.86 -3.54 13.69
CA SER A 334 -5.62 -4.81 13.67
C SER A 334 -7.09 -4.67 14.03
N GLU A 335 -7.60 -3.45 14.24
CA GLU A 335 -8.97 -3.21 14.66
C GLU A 335 -9.97 -3.76 13.63
N GLY A 336 -10.92 -4.56 14.10
CA GLY A 336 -11.93 -5.21 13.27
C GLY A 336 -11.45 -6.39 12.42
N ASN A 337 -10.21 -6.87 12.57
CA ASN A 337 -9.63 -7.98 11.82
C ASN A 337 -9.61 -7.75 10.29
N PRO A 338 -8.88 -6.73 9.80
CA PRO A 338 -8.73 -6.49 8.37
C PRO A 338 -8.01 -7.66 7.69
N GLU A 339 -8.18 -7.81 6.38
CA GLU A 339 -7.42 -8.82 5.61
C GLU A 339 -6.06 -8.31 5.16
N LEU A 340 -5.92 -6.99 5.00
CA LEU A 340 -4.69 -6.31 4.65
C LEU A 340 -4.44 -5.16 5.63
N ILE A 341 -3.18 -4.92 5.95
CA ILE A 341 -2.75 -3.74 6.69
C ILE A 341 -1.74 -3.02 5.81
N GLN A 342 -1.95 -1.73 5.56
CA GLN A 342 -1.08 -0.94 4.70
C GLN A 342 -0.19 0.00 5.50
N LEU A 343 1.10 -0.01 5.18
CA LEU A 343 2.05 1.01 5.58
C LEU A 343 1.85 2.26 4.71
N MET A 344 1.54 3.37 5.36
CA MET A 344 1.37 4.68 4.77
C MET A 344 2.51 5.60 5.25
N THR A 345 3.53 5.81 4.45
CA THR A 345 3.82 5.21 3.13
C THR A 345 5.18 4.55 3.18
N TRP A 346 5.55 3.79 2.14
CA TRP A 346 6.94 3.37 2.01
C TRP A 346 7.84 4.61 1.90
N ASN A 347 7.56 5.51 0.96
CA ASN A 347 8.51 6.55 0.57
C ASN A 347 7.89 7.89 0.13
N ASP A 348 6.72 8.30 0.65
CA ASP A 348 6.26 9.68 0.44
C ASP A 348 7.02 10.64 1.36
N TRP A 349 8.12 11.15 0.80
CA TRP A 349 9.03 12.07 1.46
C TRP A 349 8.47 13.49 1.57
N GLU A 350 7.62 13.93 0.64
CA GLU A 350 7.06 15.30 0.64
C GLU A 350 5.99 15.48 1.70
N GLU A 351 5.25 14.40 2.02
CA GLU A 351 4.34 14.33 3.17
C GLU A 351 5.01 13.92 4.48
N ALA A 352 6.27 13.47 4.42
CA ALA A 352 7.01 12.92 5.55
C ALA A 352 6.32 11.71 6.22
N THR A 353 5.54 10.95 5.46
CA THR A 353 4.89 9.71 5.89
C THR A 353 5.77 8.48 5.62
N ALA A 354 6.93 8.66 4.96
CA ALA A 354 7.87 7.59 4.59
C ALA A 354 8.34 6.75 5.79
N ILE A 355 8.17 5.43 5.69
CA ILE A 355 8.72 4.42 6.60
C ILE A 355 10.09 3.92 6.14
N GLU A 356 10.44 4.12 4.87
CA GLU A 356 11.77 3.86 4.33
C GLU A 356 12.86 4.42 5.27
N PRO A 357 13.96 3.68 5.50
CA PRO A 357 15.04 4.14 6.35
C PRO A 357 15.52 5.56 6.00
N SER A 358 15.73 6.36 7.03
CA SER A 358 16.18 7.75 6.93
C SER A 358 17.46 7.98 7.73
N ARG A 359 18.13 9.11 7.54
CA ARG A 359 19.34 9.45 8.32
C ARG A 359 19.01 9.81 9.77
N GLU A 360 17.79 10.26 10.00
CA GLU A 360 17.24 10.67 11.29
C GLU A 360 16.83 9.45 12.13
N PHE A 361 16.10 8.50 11.53
CA PHE A 361 15.52 7.36 12.25
C PHE A 361 16.20 6.02 11.96
N GLY A 362 17.14 5.96 11.03
CA GLY A 362 17.81 4.72 10.65
C GLY A 362 16.81 3.62 10.31
N PHE A 363 16.89 2.49 11.02
CA PHE A 363 16.00 1.33 10.87
C PHE A 363 14.97 1.20 12.00
N ASP A 364 14.83 2.20 12.88
CA ASP A 364 14.00 2.12 14.08
C ASP A 364 12.55 1.75 13.75
N TYR A 365 12.01 2.25 12.63
CA TYR A 365 10.64 1.98 12.21
C TYR A 365 10.46 0.57 11.68
N LEU A 366 11.43 0.08 10.93
CA LEU A 366 11.42 -1.29 10.42
C LEU A 366 11.53 -2.28 11.57
N ASP A 367 12.42 -2.02 12.52
CA ASP A 367 12.59 -2.83 13.72
C ASP A 367 11.33 -2.85 14.59
N ALA A 368 10.65 -1.71 14.73
CA ALA A 368 9.39 -1.62 15.47
C ALA A 368 8.27 -2.39 14.76
N ILE A 369 8.14 -2.22 13.44
CA ILE A 369 7.13 -2.92 12.63
C ILE A 369 7.37 -4.43 12.64
N GLU A 370 8.61 -4.89 12.51
CA GLU A 370 8.93 -6.32 12.52
C GLU A 370 8.57 -6.98 13.86
N LYS A 371 8.91 -6.34 14.99
CA LYS A 371 8.53 -6.82 16.33
C LYS A 371 7.01 -6.87 16.50
N TRP A 372 6.32 -5.81 16.07
CA TRP A 372 4.86 -5.78 16.12
C TRP A 372 4.27 -6.88 15.23
N TRP A 373 4.78 -7.07 14.02
CA TRP A 373 4.28 -8.04 13.05
C TRP A 373 4.54 -9.48 13.48
N SER A 374 5.68 -9.74 14.12
CA SER A 374 5.96 -10.98 14.84
C SER A 374 4.89 -11.27 15.89
N ASN A 375 4.49 -10.29 16.69
CA ASN A 375 3.43 -10.48 17.68
C ASN A 375 2.05 -10.75 17.04
N GLN A 376 1.78 -10.19 15.85
CA GLN A 376 0.53 -10.44 15.13
C GLN A 376 0.47 -11.82 14.47
N THR A 377 1.61 -12.31 13.95
CA THR A 377 1.63 -13.44 13.00
C THR A 377 2.44 -14.66 13.47
N GLY A 378 3.26 -14.50 14.50
CA GLY A 378 4.25 -15.50 14.93
C GLY A 378 5.48 -15.59 14.01
N ARG A 379 5.65 -14.67 13.04
CA ARG A 379 6.87 -14.55 12.22
C ARG A 379 8.09 -14.31 13.14
N PRO A 380 9.19 -15.06 13.01
CA PRO A 380 10.41 -14.78 13.78
C PRO A 380 10.97 -13.38 13.50
N VAL A 381 11.52 -12.73 14.52
CA VAL A 381 12.24 -11.46 14.41
C VAL A 381 13.72 -11.70 14.16
N ASP A 382 14.29 -11.08 13.12
CA ASP A 382 15.72 -10.97 12.88
C ASP A 382 16.10 -9.55 12.45
N LEU A 383 16.24 -8.64 13.42
CA LEU A 383 16.57 -7.24 13.15
C LEU A 383 17.85 -7.04 12.31
N LYS A 384 18.76 -8.02 12.26
CA LYS A 384 19.96 -7.91 11.43
C LYS A 384 19.63 -7.97 9.95
N ASP A 385 18.60 -8.72 9.56
CA ASP A 385 18.19 -8.85 8.16
C ASP A 385 17.61 -7.55 7.60
N ASN A 386 17.01 -6.71 8.45
CA ASN A 386 16.55 -5.36 8.07
C ASN A 386 17.67 -4.51 7.45
N ARG A 387 18.93 -4.70 7.87
CA ARG A 387 20.09 -3.95 7.38
C ARG A 387 20.80 -4.62 6.20
N ALA A 388 20.57 -5.91 5.96
CA ALA A 388 21.25 -6.65 4.90
C ALA A 388 21.04 -6.04 3.49
N PRO A 389 19.83 -5.55 3.12
CA PRO A 389 19.62 -4.87 1.85
C PRO A 389 20.44 -3.58 1.71
N LEU A 390 20.61 -2.81 2.80
CA LEU A 390 21.45 -1.61 2.78
C LEU A 390 22.91 -1.98 2.55
N GLN A 391 23.40 -3.04 3.18
CA GLN A 391 24.76 -3.52 2.96
C GLN A 391 24.98 -3.97 1.51
N GLU A 392 24.00 -4.66 0.93
CA GLU A 392 24.01 -5.04 -0.49
C GLU A 392 24.03 -3.81 -1.40
N PHE A 393 23.18 -2.81 -1.12
CA PHE A 393 23.15 -1.56 -1.87
C PHE A 393 24.51 -0.85 -1.82
N ILE A 394 25.09 -0.69 -0.64
CA ILE A 394 26.41 -0.07 -0.41
C ILE A 394 27.50 -0.74 -1.26
N ASN A 395 27.51 -2.08 -1.31
CA ASN A 395 28.50 -2.85 -2.05
C ASN A 395 28.41 -2.62 -3.57
N ASN A 396 27.24 -2.24 -4.07
CA ASN A 396 26.95 -2.09 -5.49
C ASN A 396 26.76 -0.63 -5.94
N MET A 397 27.03 0.34 -5.06
CA MET A 397 26.82 1.75 -5.39
C MET A 397 27.64 2.23 -6.58
N THR A 398 26.98 2.98 -7.45
CA THR A 398 27.61 3.78 -8.51
C THR A 398 28.50 4.88 -7.92
N PRO A 399 29.43 5.47 -8.68
CA PRO A 399 30.21 6.63 -8.24
C PRO A 399 29.34 7.80 -7.78
N GLN A 400 28.21 8.06 -8.46
CA GLN A 400 27.26 9.12 -8.10
C GLN A 400 26.62 8.83 -6.73
N GLN A 401 26.14 7.61 -6.51
CA GLN A 401 25.56 7.21 -5.21
C GLN A 401 26.59 7.31 -4.08
N LYS A 402 27.85 6.92 -4.31
CA LYS A 402 28.93 7.06 -3.33
C LYS A 402 29.21 8.53 -2.95
N ALA A 403 28.99 9.46 -3.87
CA ALA A 403 29.14 10.89 -3.61
C ALA A 403 28.00 11.45 -2.74
N GLU A 404 26.78 10.93 -2.90
CA GLU A 404 25.61 11.36 -2.10
C GLU A 404 25.49 10.63 -0.75
N PHE A 405 26.12 9.46 -0.61
CA PHE A 405 26.06 8.62 0.58
C PHE A 405 27.46 8.35 1.18
N PRO A 406 27.99 9.25 2.02
CA PRO A 406 29.34 9.13 2.58
C PRO A 406 29.54 7.91 3.50
N LYS A 407 30.78 7.39 3.57
CA LYS A 407 31.15 6.23 4.42
C LYS A 407 30.81 6.40 5.90
N ALA A 408 30.88 7.62 6.43
CA ALA A 408 30.52 7.90 7.81
C ALA A 408 29.03 7.65 8.07
N GLU A 409 28.16 8.10 7.15
CA GLU A 409 26.71 7.85 7.21
C GLU A 409 26.39 6.37 7.04
N GLN A 410 27.06 5.68 6.09
CA GLN A 410 26.92 4.23 5.92
C GLN A 410 27.25 3.48 7.23
N SER A 411 28.36 3.85 7.87
CA SER A 411 28.81 3.23 9.12
C SER A 411 27.88 3.55 10.29
N LYS A 412 27.19 4.70 10.27
CA LYS A 412 26.18 5.06 11.27
C LYS A 412 24.94 4.18 11.11
N LEU A 413 24.42 4.04 9.90
CA LEU A 413 23.18 3.32 9.60
C LEU A 413 23.31 1.78 9.76
N LEU A 414 24.52 1.25 9.59
CA LEU A 414 24.81 -0.18 9.77
C LEU A 414 25.14 -0.54 11.23
N LYS A 415 25.29 0.44 12.13
CA LYS A 415 25.45 0.18 13.57
C LYS A 415 24.05 0.04 14.17
N ASN A 416 23.85 -1.07 14.88
CA ASN A 416 22.58 -1.43 15.53
C ASN A 416 22.03 -0.29 16.37
#